data_AF-A0AAV4U5I2-F1
#
_entry.id   AF-A0AAV4U5I2-F1
#
_cell.length_a   1.000
_cell.length_b   1.000
_cell.length_c   1.000
_cell.angle_alpha   90.00
_cell.angle_beta   90.00
_cell.angle_gamma   90.00
#
_symmetry.space_group_name_H-M   'P 1'
#
loop_
_entity.id
_entity.type
_entity.pdbx_description
1 polymer ?
#
loop_
_entity_poly.entity_id
_entity_poly.type
_entity_poly.pdbx_seq_one_letter_code
_entity_poly.pdbx_strand_id
1 'polypeptide(L)'
;MNDGQSSTSRTSNTNNYFKSSKSINELVLRLGEFEEIHIICQHSDTKHKIPRSNPFLIQADIKKHVNRHDNITNMKFSRLGKLIFSTADPVCAAQILNLDKILETPISTAVTFENITEKISNL
;
A
#
# COMPACT_ATOMS: atom_id res chain seq x y z
N MET A 1 -16.10 52.32 -1.02
CA MET A 1 -16.97 51.70 0.00
C MET A 1 -17.57 50.45 -0.62
N ASN A 2 -17.15 49.30 -0.08
CA ASN A 2 -17.64 47.90 -0.11
C ASN A 2 -18.04 47.29 -1.47
N ASP A 3 -17.32 46.32 -2.02
CA ASP A 3 -17.11 44.90 -1.58
C ASP A 3 -18.38 44.05 -1.67
N GLY A 4 -18.34 42.96 -2.47
CA GLY A 4 -19.46 42.02 -2.54
C GLY A 4 -19.34 40.83 -3.49
N GLN A 5 -18.24 40.08 -3.39
CA GLN A 5 -18.10 38.64 -3.67
C GLN A 5 -18.58 38.04 -5.01
N SER A 6 -17.58 37.77 -5.86
CA SER A 6 -17.56 36.61 -6.77
C SER A 6 -17.85 35.32 -5.99
N SER A 7 -18.93 34.63 -6.35
CA SER A 7 -19.22 33.27 -5.92
C SER A 7 -18.24 32.30 -6.58
N THR A 8 -17.03 32.19 -6.03
CA THR A 8 -16.14 31.06 -6.27
C THR A 8 -16.60 29.93 -5.37
N SER A 9 -17.41 29.02 -5.90
CA SER A 9 -17.61 27.71 -5.30
C SER A 9 -16.25 27.03 -5.19
N ARG A 10 -15.63 27.14 -4.01
CA ARG A 10 -14.47 26.33 -3.64
C ARG A 10 -14.97 24.90 -3.57
N THR A 11 -14.72 24.14 -4.63
CA THR A 11 -14.79 22.69 -4.59
C THR A 11 -13.65 22.22 -3.68
N SER A 12 -13.89 22.26 -2.38
CA SER A 12 -13.06 21.60 -1.39
C SER A 12 -13.33 20.11 -1.50
N ASN A 13 -12.88 19.48 -2.59
CA ASN A 13 -12.76 18.02 -2.63
C ASN A 13 -11.50 17.66 -1.84
N THR A 14 -11.55 17.95 -0.54
CA THR A 14 -10.53 17.53 0.41
C THR A 14 -10.75 16.05 0.61
N ASN A 15 -9.92 15.25 -0.04
CA ASN A 15 -9.65 13.86 0.28
C ASN A 15 -9.41 13.72 1.80
N ASN A 16 -10.48 13.59 2.58
CA ASN A 16 -10.46 13.47 4.04
C ASN A 16 -9.97 12.08 4.49
N TYR A 17 -9.48 11.26 3.57
CA TYR A 17 -8.90 9.93 3.83
C TYR A 17 -7.61 9.96 4.68
N PHE A 18 -7.00 11.13 4.88
CA PHE A 18 -5.73 11.28 5.60
C PHE A 18 -5.81 11.41 7.14
N LYS A 19 -6.99 11.27 7.78
CA LYS A 19 -7.13 11.36 9.24
C LYS A 19 -7.76 10.12 9.90
N SER A 20 -7.56 8.93 9.35
CA SER A 20 -7.98 7.68 10.00
C SER A 20 -6.96 7.26 11.07
N SER A 21 -7.40 6.94 12.30
CA SER A 21 -6.56 6.30 13.33
C SER A 21 -6.30 4.81 13.06
N LYS A 22 -6.96 4.26 12.03
CA LYS A 22 -6.84 2.86 11.63
C LYS A 22 -5.54 2.66 10.86
N SER A 23 -4.84 1.57 11.14
CA SER A 23 -3.64 1.20 10.37
C SER A 23 -3.99 0.92 8.90
N ILE A 24 -3.02 1.06 7.99
CA ILE A 24 -3.22 0.73 6.56
C ILE A 24 -3.68 -0.73 6.40
N ASN A 25 -3.17 -1.65 7.23
CA ASN A 25 -3.59 -3.05 7.26
C ASN A 25 -5.10 -3.18 7.53
N GLU A 26 -5.63 -2.42 8.48
CA GLU A 26 -7.07 -2.43 8.78
C GLU A 26 -7.91 -1.88 7.63
N LEU A 27 -7.40 -0.91 6.86
CA LEU A 27 -8.11 -0.37 5.71
C LEU A 27 -8.17 -1.39 4.58
N VAL A 28 -7.03 -2.02 4.26
CA VAL A 28 -6.93 -3.10 3.28
C VAL A 28 -7.91 -4.23 3.62
N LEU A 29 -7.94 -4.67 4.89
CA LEU A 29 -8.82 -5.77 5.29
C LEU A 29 -10.32 -5.40 5.28
N ARG A 30 -10.69 -4.15 5.59
CA ARG A 30 -12.10 -3.72 5.66
C ARG A 30 -12.73 -3.41 4.30
N LEU A 31 -11.94 -2.93 3.34
CA LEU A 31 -12.47 -2.54 2.04
C LEU A 31 -12.71 -3.76 1.13
N GLY A 32 -11.94 -4.84 1.31
CA GLY A 32 -12.29 -6.21 0.89
C GLY A 32 -12.30 -6.51 -0.61
N GLU A 33 -12.74 -5.58 -1.45
CA GLU A 33 -12.82 -5.70 -2.91
C GLU A 33 -11.89 -4.65 -3.54
N PHE A 34 -10.78 -5.10 -4.11
CA PHE A 34 -9.85 -4.29 -4.89
C PHE A 34 -9.56 -5.00 -6.20
N GLU A 35 -9.44 -4.25 -7.29
CA GLU A 35 -8.92 -4.84 -8.54
C GLU A 35 -7.42 -5.09 -8.42
N GLU A 36 -6.67 -4.12 -7.89
CA GLU A 36 -5.25 -4.32 -7.57
C GLU A 36 -4.78 -3.43 -6.41
N ILE A 37 -3.96 -4.00 -5.54
CA ILE A 37 -3.28 -3.31 -4.44
C ILE A 37 -1.79 -3.33 -4.74
N HIS A 38 -1.21 -2.15 -4.98
CA HIS A 38 0.23 -2.02 -5.14
C HIS A 38 0.88 -1.61 -3.82
N ILE A 39 1.87 -2.39 -3.41
CA ILE A 39 2.61 -2.12 -2.18
C ILE A 39 4.05 -1.87 -2.55
N ILE A 40 4.55 -0.68 -2.17
CA ILE A 40 5.92 -0.29 -2.38
C ILE A 40 6.63 -0.35 -1.04
N CYS A 41 7.60 -1.26 -0.92
CA CYS A 41 8.44 -1.40 0.27
C CYS A 41 9.85 -0.86 -0.04
N GLN A 42 10.38 -0.03 0.85
CA GLN A 42 11.75 0.48 0.78
C GLN A 42 12.36 0.45 2.18
N HIS A 43 13.69 0.52 2.27
CA HIS A 43 14.32 0.65 3.58
C HIS A 43 13.86 1.96 4.26
N SER A 44 13.64 1.93 5.58
CA SER A 44 13.15 3.11 6.32
C SER A 44 14.12 4.29 6.27
N ASP A 45 15.42 4.02 6.29
CA ASP A 45 16.44 4.99 5.91
C ASP A 45 16.68 4.95 4.39
N THR A 46 16.39 6.05 3.71
CA THR A 46 16.50 6.20 2.26
C THR A 46 17.94 6.13 1.73
N LYS A 47 18.94 6.26 2.61
CA LYS A 47 20.37 6.08 2.26
C LYS A 47 20.77 4.61 2.20
N HIS A 48 19.97 3.73 2.78
CA HIS A 48 20.21 2.30 2.82
C HIS A 48 19.25 1.55 1.88
N LYS A 49 19.68 0.37 1.44
CA LYS A 49 18.84 -0.57 0.69
C LYS A 49 18.39 -1.68 1.63
N ILE A 50 17.27 -2.33 1.31
CA ILE A 50 16.82 -3.51 2.05
C ILE A 50 17.94 -4.57 1.99
N PRO A 51 18.54 -4.96 3.14
CA PRO A 51 19.54 -6.01 3.21
C PRO A 51 18.96 -7.31 2.67
N ARG A 52 19.77 -8.16 2.04
CA ARG A 52 19.29 -9.31 1.24
C ARG A 52 18.50 -8.91 0.00
N SER A 53 18.96 -7.89 -0.74
CA SER A 53 18.38 -7.49 -2.03
C SER A 53 18.45 -8.56 -3.14
N ASN A 54 18.81 -9.81 -2.80
CA ASN A 54 18.69 -10.96 -3.69
C ASN A 54 17.20 -11.30 -3.86
N PRO A 55 16.65 -11.15 -5.08
CA PRO A 55 15.24 -11.40 -5.34
C PRO A 55 14.76 -12.80 -4.96
N PHE A 56 15.63 -13.81 -5.10
CA PHE A 56 15.28 -15.19 -4.83
C PHE A 56 15.10 -15.48 -3.33
N LEU A 57 15.91 -14.83 -2.47
CA LEU A 57 15.80 -15.01 -1.02
C LEU A 57 14.51 -14.37 -0.50
N ILE A 58 14.23 -13.14 -0.91
CA ILE A 58 12.99 -12.47 -0.52
C ILE A 58 11.78 -13.25 -1.05
N GLN A 59 11.84 -13.78 -2.27
CA GLN A 59 10.76 -14.62 -2.78
C GLN A 59 10.56 -15.89 -1.93
N ALA A 60 11.63 -16.54 -1.47
CA ALA A 60 11.54 -17.68 -0.57
C ALA A 60 10.94 -17.31 0.79
N ASP A 61 11.36 -16.17 1.37
CA ASP A 61 10.82 -15.68 2.64
C ASP A 61 9.33 -15.33 2.52
N ILE A 62 8.91 -14.72 1.42
CA ILE A 62 7.50 -14.45 1.11
C ILE A 62 6.72 -15.75 1.03
N LYS A 63 7.19 -16.74 0.26
CA LYS A 63 6.51 -18.05 0.14
C LYS A 63 6.37 -18.76 1.49
N LYS A 64 7.34 -18.58 2.38
CA LYS A 64 7.36 -19.21 3.70
C LYS A 64 6.44 -18.53 4.72
N HIS A 65 6.32 -17.20 4.70
CA HIS A 65 5.66 -16.44 5.77
C HIS A 65 4.37 -15.72 5.35
N VAL A 66 4.14 -15.52 4.06
CA VAL A 66 2.93 -14.89 3.53
C VAL A 66 1.95 -15.99 3.11
N ASN A 67 0.78 -15.99 3.73
CA ASN A 67 -0.30 -16.88 3.35
C ASN A 67 -0.88 -16.40 2.02
N ARG A 68 -1.35 -17.34 1.20
CA ARG A 68 -1.93 -17.03 -0.12
C ARG A 68 -0.95 -16.24 -1.01
N HIS A 69 0.35 -16.47 -0.85
CA HIS A 69 1.39 -15.81 -1.66
C HIS A 69 1.23 -16.06 -3.17
N ASP A 70 0.55 -17.14 -3.56
CA ASP A 70 0.19 -17.41 -4.96
C ASP A 70 -0.76 -16.37 -5.55
N ASN A 71 -1.44 -15.56 -4.72
CA ASN A 71 -2.28 -14.44 -5.16
C ASN A 71 -1.47 -13.15 -5.42
N ILE A 72 -0.14 -13.17 -5.28
CA ILE A 72 0.73 -12.08 -5.71
C ILE A 72 0.85 -12.16 -7.23
N THR A 73 0.22 -11.21 -7.92
CA THR A 73 0.22 -11.13 -9.39
C THR A 73 1.57 -10.65 -9.92
N ASN A 74 2.27 -9.83 -9.14
CA ASN A 74 3.55 -9.26 -9.56
C ASN A 74 4.47 -8.93 -8.37
N MET A 75 5.77 -9.19 -8.54
CA MET A 75 6.83 -8.84 -7.59
C MET A 75 8.02 -8.28 -8.37
N LYS A 76 8.36 -7.01 -8.14
CA LYS A 76 9.43 -6.29 -8.86
C LYS A 76 10.46 -5.69 -7.91
N PHE A 77 11.71 -5.69 -8.37
CA PHE A 77 12.83 -5.02 -7.73
C PHE A 77 13.22 -3.80 -8.57
N SER A 78 13.04 -2.61 -8.00
CA SER A 78 13.49 -1.39 -8.66
C SER A 78 15.00 -1.23 -8.55
N ARG A 79 15.61 -0.51 -9.51
CA ARG A 79 17.04 -0.13 -9.46
C ARG A 79 17.38 0.73 -8.24
N LEU A 80 16.38 1.38 -7.64
CA LEU A 80 16.50 2.18 -6.43
C LEU A 80 16.42 1.36 -5.13
N GLY A 81 16.35 0.02 -5.21
CA GLY A 81 16.31 -0.85 -4.04
C GLY A 81 14.94 -0.95 -3.36
N LYS A 82 13.87 -0.55 -4.06
CA LYS A 82 12.49 -0.76 -3.62
C LYS A 82 11.93 -2.08 -4.13
N LEU A 83 11.12 -2.74 -3.31
CA LEU A 83 10.28 -3.86 -3.66
C LEU A 83 8.89 -3.35 -4.02
N ILE A 84 8.31 -3.89 -5.07
CA ILE A 84 6.95 -3.55 -5.49
C ILE A 84 6.18 -4.86 -5.61
N PHE A 85 5.11 -4.98 -4.83
CA PHE A 85 4.18 -6.10 -4.88
C PHE A 85 2.87 -5.64 -5.50
N SER A 86 2.17 -6.56 -6.16
CA SER A 86 0.81 -6.33 -6.66
C SER A 86 -0.03 -7.56 -6.36
N THR A 87 -1.23 -7.33 -5.82
CA THR A 87 -2.18 -8.39 -5.47
C THR A 87 -3.57 -7.80 -5.32
N ALA A 88 -4.61 -8.54 -5.70
CA ALA A 88 -6.00 -8.21 -5.37
C ALA A 88 -6.41 -8.74 -3.99
N ASP A 89 -5.59 -9.60 -3.36
CA ASP A 89 -5.93 -10.26 -2.10
C ASP A 89 -5.58 -9.38 -0.90
N PRO A 90 -6.58 -8.86 -0.17
CA PRO A 90 -6.34 -7.98 0.97
C PRO A 90 -5.60 -8.68 2.12
N VAL A 91 -5.73 -10.01 2.26
CA VAL A 91 -5.01 -10.76 3.29
C VAL A 91 -3.52 -10.81 2.94
N CYS A 92 -3.20 -11.11 1.68
CA CYS A 92 -1.83 -11.12 1.19
C CYS A 92 -1.19 -9.73 1.34
N ALA A 93 -1.91 -8.68 0.92
CA ALA A 93 -1.48 -7.30 1.04
C ALA A 93 -1.18 -6.89 2.50
N ALA A 94 -2.08 -7.20 3.44
CA ALA A 94 -1.89 -6.90 4.85
C ALA A 94 -0.66 -7.61 5.46
N GLN A 95 -0.35 -8.83 5.02
CA GLN A 95 0.86 -9.53 5.45
C GLN A 95 2.13 -8.90 4.87
N ILE A 96 2.12 -8.50 3.60
CA ILE A 96 3.23 -7.79 2.93
C ILE A 96 3.49 -6.43 3.60
N LEU A 97 2.47 -5.76 4.13
CA LEU A 97 2.67 -4.52 4.87
C LEU A 97 3.43 -4.69 6.21
N ASN A 98 3.61 -5.93 6.66
CA ASN A 98 4.45 -6.28 7.81
C ASN A 98 5.78 -6.93 7.38
N LEU A 99 6.27 -6.61 6.17
CA LEU A 99 7.51 -7.19 5.63
C LEU A 99 8.75 -6.87 6.48
N ASP A 100 8.73 -5.77 7.23
CA ASP A 100 9.76 -5.41 8.19
C ASP A 100 10.01 -6.53 9.22
N LYS A 101 8.93 -7.13 9.73
CA LYS A 101 8.97 -8.24 10.68
C LYS A 101 9.41 -9.55 10.03
N ILE A 102 9.02 -9.77 8.76
CA ILE A 102 9.39 -10.98 8.01
C ILE A 102 10.89 -10.97 7.67
N LEU A 103 11.41 -9.81 7.27
CA LEU A 103 12.81 -9.65 6.85
C LEU A 103 13.74 -9.20 7.98
N GLU A 104 13.20 -8.98 9.18
CA GLU A 104 13.92 -8.44 10.34
C GLU A 104 14.73 -7.18 9.99
N THR A 105 14.14 -6.32 9.16
CA THR A 105 14.78 -5.14 8.57
C THR A 105 13.85 -3.94 8.69
N PRO A 106 14.34 -2.75 9.05
CA PRO A 106 13.53 -1.52 9.01
C PRO A 106 13.02 -1.22 7.58
N ILE A 107 11.72 -1.38 7.36
CA ILE A 107 11.07 -1.13 6.08
C ILE A 107 9.97 -0.08 6.24
N SER A 108 9.95 0.88 5.32
CA SER A 108 8.87 1.83 5.11
C SER A 108 8.03 1.35 3.92
N THR A 109 6.71 1.41 4.09
CA THR A 109 5.74 0.94 3.09
C THR A 109 4.82 2.06 2.63
N ALA A 110 4.55 2.13 1.34
CA ALA A 110 3.48 2.93 0.75
C ALA A 110 2.51 2.02 -0.01
N VAL A 111 1.22 2.39 -0.02
CA VAL A 111 0.16 1.61 -0.67
C VAL A 111 -0.59 2.49 -1.65
N THR A 112 -0.82 1.97 -2.84
CA THR A 112 -1.70 2.53 -3.85
C THR A 112 -2.77 1.49 -4.17
N PHE A 113 -4.02 1.92 -4.21
CA PHE A 113 -5.17 1.09 -4.58
C PHE A 113 -5.58 1.46 -6.01
N GLU A 114 -5.58 0.50 -6.93
CA GLU A 114 -6.17 0.68 -8.26
C GLU A 114 -7.59 0.15 -8.25
N ASN A 115 -8.51 0.95 -8.82
CA ASN A 115 -9.96 0.71 -8.81
C ASN A 115 -10.46 0.24 -7.44
N ILE A 116 -10.52 1.17 -6.49
CA ILE A 116 -11.48 1.04 -5.40
C ILE A 116 -12.83 1.00 -6.11
N THR A 117 -13.42 -0.18 -6.28
CA THR A 117 -14.81 -0.26 -6.74
C THR A 117 -15.62 0.39 -5.65
N GLU A 118 -15.95 1.67 -5.82
CA GLU A 118 -16.91 2.38 -4.97
C GLU A 118 -18.25 1.64 -5.11
N LYS A 119 -18.47 0.61 -4.29
CA LYS A 119 -19.83 0.30 -3.86
C LYS A 119 -20.24 1.37 -2.85
N ILE A 120 -20.37 2.61 -3.35
CA ILE A 120 -21.39 3.52 -2.84
C ILE A 120 -22.72 2.97 -3.37
N SER A 121 -23.16 1.86 -2.79
CA SER A 121 -24.50 1.36 -2.99
C SER A 121 -25.21 1.37 -1.64
N ASN A 122 -25.92 2.49 -1.44
CA ASN A 122 -27.04 2.69 -0.52
C ASN A 122 -26.74 2.74 1.00
N LEU A 123 -26.60 3.96 1.50
CA LEU A 123 -27.17 4.35 2.80
C LEU A 123 -28.29 5.37 2.55
#